data_AF-A0A1Y3A173-F1
#
_entry.id   AF-A0A1Y3A173-F1
#
_cell.length_a   1.000
_cell.length_b   1.000
_cell.length_c   1.000
_cell.angle_alpha   90.00
_cell.angle_beta   90.00
_cell.angle_gamma   90.00
#
_symmetry.space_group_name_H-M   'P 1'
#
loop_
_entity.id
_entity.type
_entity.pdbx_description
1 polymer ?
#
loop_
_entity_poly.entity_id
_entity_poly.type
_entity_poly.pdbx_seq_one_letter_code
_entity_poly.pdbx_strand_id
1 'polypeptide(L)'
;MMKNPLTQSRLTAILAGVCLLVPFVYADSDFGNLASIEQVGNNYQATIRQSGDSNTAHIRQITASAELGNGTAGIKQTGNQHTAAINDFGNSNEITVHQSQSDDNALVNLEGNNNQVDVNQNGIGQNLIANLNGNNNELLATQQGNDNRADVGMNGNDNGVWVSQLGDNNIALVDVHGNNNNVSVSQNGDAFVGFGIISGNNTNMSVTQNKL
;
A
#
# COMPACT_ATOMS: atom_id res chain seq x y z
N MET A 1 6.81 -27.91 41.97
CA MET A 1 7.69 -27.33 40.93
C MET A 1 7.04 -26.07 40.41
N MET A 2 7.63 -24.92 40.71
CA MET A 2 7.15 -23.61 40.27
C MET A 2 7.36 -23.47 38.76
N LYS A 3 6.32 -23.16 38.00
CA LYS A 3 6.44 -22.74 36.60
C LYS A 3 6.96 -21.30 36.59
N ASN A 4 8.02 -21.09 35.83
CA ASN A 4 8.75 -19.85 35.63
C ASN A 4 7.80 -18.73 35.15
N PRO A 5 7.68 -17.59 35.87
CA PRO A 5 7.04 -16.39 35.35
C PRO A 5 8.06 -15.63 34.49
N LEU A 6 7.58 -14.84 33.52
CA LEU A 6 8.35 -13.91 32.64
C LEU A 6 8.74 -14.48 31.26
N THR A 7 7.78 -14.50 30.34
CA THR A 7 8.03 -14.02 28.97
C THR A 7 7.25 -12.73 28.81
N GLN A 8 7.92 -11.61 29.11
CA GLN A 8 7.41 -10.27 28.90
C GLN A 8 7.37 -10.03 27.39
N SER A 9 6.19 -10.06 26.78
CA SER A 9 5.98 -9.78 25.36
C SER A 9 6.32 -8.31 25.08
N ARG A 10 7.45 -8.06 24.41
CA ARG A 10 7.85 -6.70 24.04
C ARG A 10 7.21 -6.32 22.71
N LEU A 11 6.02 -5.74 22.79
CA LEU A 11 5.48 -4.85 21.76
C LEU A 11 6.39 -3.61 21.69
N THR A 12 7.11 -3.41 20.59
CA THR A 12 7.85 -2.15 20.36
C THR A 12 7.02 -1.28 19.43
N ALA A 13 5.94 -0.70 19.95
CA ALA A 13 5.23 0.38 19.27
C ALA A 13 6.01 1.68 19.50
N ILE A 14 6.77 2.13 18.51
CA ILE A 14 7.39 3.46 18.55
C ILE A 14 6.34 4.45 18.06
N LEU A 15 5.68 5.10 19.03
CA LEU A 15 4.80 6.22 18.77
C LEU A 15 5.61 7.51 18.93
N ALA A 16 5.96 8.16 17.82
CA ALA A 16 6.60 9.46 17.82
C ALA A 16 5.75 10.43 16.99
N GLY A 17 5.09 11.37 17.66
CA GLY A 17 4.30 12.41 16.99
C GLY A 17 3.40 13.17 17.96
N VAL A 18 3.46 14.50 17.93
CA VAL A 18 2.57 15.40 18.67
C VAL A 18 1.22 15.37 17.95
N CYS A 19 0.38 14.39 18.28
CA CYS A 19 -0.95 14.21 17.68
C CYS A 19 -2.06 14.58 18.66
N LEU A 20 -3.11 15.25 18.18
CA LEU A 20 -4.35 15.50 18.92
C LEU A 20 -5.37 14.32 18.81
N LEU A 21 -5.04 13.27 18.06
CA LEU A 21 -5.80 12.01 17.97
C LEU A 21 -4.86 10.79 18.08
N VAL A 22 -5.40 9.67 18.56
CA VAL A 22 -4.60 8.48 18.93
C VAL A 22 -4.46 7.56 17.72
N PRO A 23 -3.26 7.31 17.18
CA PRO A 23 -3.06 6.27 16.19
C PRO A 23 -3.32 4.89 16.81
N PHE A 24 -3.91 3.98 16.03
CA PHE A 24 -4.26 2.64 16.50
C PHE A 24 -3.34 1.60 15.85
N VAL A 25 -2.54 0.94 16.70
CA VAL A 25 -1.79 -0.25 16.32
C VAL A 25 -2.41 -1.44 17.02
N TYR A 26 -2.91 -2.40 16.24
CA TYR A 26 -3.42 -3.67 16.72
C TYR A 26 -2.56 -4.81 16.16
N ALA A 27 -1.81 -5.47 17.02
CA ALA A 27 -1.13 -6.72 16.70
C ALA A 27 -1.78 -7.83 17.52
N ASP A 28 -2.49 -8.74 16.85
CA ASP A 28 -2.93 -9.98 17.49
C ASP A 28 -1.78 -10.99 17.44
N SER A 29 -1.68 -11.78 18.51
CA SER A 29 -0.69 -12.82 18.80
C SER A 29 0.16 -13.30 17.61
N ASP A 30 1.47 -13.08 17.67
CA ASP A 30 2.54 -14.10 17.59
C ASP A 30 3.93 -13.42 17.36
N PHE A 31 5.02 -14.18 17.21
CA PHE A 31 6.40 -13.74 17.43
C PHE A 31 6.88 -12.78 16.32
N GLY A 32 7.42 -11.61 16.69
CA GLY A 32 8.23 -10.78 15.78
C GLY A 32 7.48 -9.76 14.90
N ASN A 33 6.18 -9.53 15.08
CA ASN A 33 5.50 -8.44 14.38
C ASN A 33 6.07 -7.06 14.81
N LEU A 34 6.43 -6.24 13.83
CA LEU A 34 6.89 -4.86 14.00
C LEU A 34 5.90 -3.90 13.32
N ALA A 35 5.38 -2.95 14.09
CA ALA A 35 4.50 -1.89 13.59
C ALA A 35 4.99 -0.53 14.08
N SER A 36 5.01 0.45 13.19
CA SER A 36 5.32 1.83 13.54
C SER A 36 4.44 2.80 12.77
N ILE A 37 3.99 3.84 13.48
CA ILE A 37 3.22 4.94 12.91
C ILE A 37 3.93 6.23 13.31
N GLU A 38 4.38 6.97 12.31
CA GLU A 38 4.91 8.33 12.45
C GLU A 38 3.90 9.29 11.80
N GLN A 39 3.41 10.24 12.58
CA GLN A 39 2.44 11.23 12.11
C GLN A 39 2.86 12.62 12.55
N VAL A 40 2.92 13.54 11.59
CA VAL A 40 3.22 14.95 11.81
C VAL A 40 2.08 15.76 11.18
N GLY A 41 1.09 16.14 12.00
CA GLY A 41 -0.11 16.86 11.56
C GLY A 41 -1.31 16.67 12.51
N ASN A 42 -2.44 17.34 12.21
CA ASN A 42 -3.68 17.26 12.98
C ASN A 42 -4.79 16.60 12.15
N ASN A 43 -5.45 15.54 12.64
CA ASN A 43 -6.58 14.80 12.04
C ASN A 43 -6.26 13.65 11.06
N TYR A 44 -5.06 13.09 11.08
CA TYR A 44 -4.78 11.83 10.39
C TYR A 44 -5.26 10.62 11.19
N GLN A 45 -5.84 9.65 10.50
CA GLN A 45 -6.16 8.34 11.05
C GLN A 45 -5.25 7.28 10.42
N ALA A 46 -4.22 6.86 11.17
CA ALA A 46 -3.39 5.73 10.79
C ALA A 46 -3.78 4.50 11.60
N THR A 47 -4.00 3.39 10.90
CA THR A 47 -4.32 2.09 11.51
C THR A 47 -3.40 1.03 10.95
N ILE A 48 -2.73 0.29 11.84
CA ILE A 48 -2.01 -0.94 11.48
C ILE A 48 -2.69 -2.10 12.19
N ARG A 49 -3.08 -3.13 11.43
CA ARG A 49 -3.64 -4.39 11.95
C ARG A 49 -2.82 -5.58 11.45
N GLN A 50 -2.07 -6.22 12.34
CA GLN A 50 -1.24 -7.38 12.03
C GLN A 50 -1.77 -8.63 12.75
N SER A 51 -1.75 -9.76 12.07
CA SER A 51 -2.10 -11.08 12.62
C SER A 51 -1.21 -12.13 11.94
N GLY A 52 -0.62 -13.03 12.73
CA GLY A 52 0.40 -14.00 12.30
C GLY A 52 1.81 -13.58 12.74
N ASP A 53 2.85 -14.11 12.10
CA ASP A 53 4.25 -14.00 12.55
C ASP A 53 5.10 -13.05 11.69
N SER A 54 6.04 -12.34 12.32
CA SER A 54 7.12 -11.59 11.64
C SER A 54 6.68 -10.58 10.57
N ASN A 55 5.48 -10.02 10.69
CA ASN A 55 5.00 -8.98 9.79
C ASN A 55 5.60 -7.63 10.16
N THR A 56 6.02 -6.84 9.17
CA THR A 56 6.53 -5.48 9.33
C THR A 56 5.61 -4.48 8.65
N ALA A 57 5.15 -3.48 9.39
CA ALA A 57 4.30 -2.40 8.89
C ALA A 57 4.83 -1.05 9.35
N HIS A 58 4.92 -0.11 8.41
CA HIS A 58 5.28 1.27 8.69
C HIS A 58 4.32 2.23 8.01
N ILE A 59 3.76 3.17 8.75
CA ILE A 59 2.99 4.29 8.20
C ILE A 59 3.70 5.57 8.62
N ARG A 60 4.03 6.40 7.64
CA ARG A 60 4.56 7.75 7.86
C ARG A 60 3.69 8.75 7.11
N GLN A 61 2.93 9.56 7.85
CA GLN A 61 2.11 10.65 7.30
C GLN A 61 2.67 11.98 7.77
N ILE A 62 3.11 12.81 6.83
CA ILE A 62 3.70 14.12 7.11
C ILE A 62 3.02 15.13 6.21
N THR A 63 2.23 16.04 6.78
CA THR A 63 1.73 17.17 5.99
C THR A 63 2.83 18.20 5.77
N ALA A 64 2.86 18.81 4.58
CA ALA A 64 3.69 19.96 4.26
C ALA A 64 3.14 21.30 4.83
N SER A 65 1.88 21.36 5.25
CA SER A 65 1.22 22.57 5.76
C SER A 65 0.72 22.40 7.20
N ALA A 66 0.89 23.43 8.03
CA ALA A 66 0.33 23.50 9.39
C ALA A 66 -1.22 23.57 9.42
N GLU A 67 -1.87 23.33 8.28
CA GLU A 67 -3.32 23.20 8.16
C GLU A 67 -3.76 21.85 8.72
N LEU A 68 -5.05 21.75 9.03
CA LEU A 68 -5.67 20.54 9.58
C LEU A 68 -5.64 19.41 8.54
N GLY A 69 -4.51 18.73 8.38
CA GLY A 69 -4.34 17.59 7.50
C GLY A 69 -5.25 16.42 7.91
N ASN A 70 -6.31 16.18 7.14
CA ASN A 70 -7.11 14.96 7.20
C ASN A 70 -6.49 13.88 6.31
N GLY A 71 -6.85 12.62 6.54
CA GLY A 71 -6.41 11.50 5.71
C GLY A 71 -6.42 10.19 6.48
N THR A 72 -6.58 9.09 5.76
CA THR A 72 -6.62 7.73 6.31
C THR A 72 -5.49 6.91 5.70
N ALA A 73 -4.69 6.27 6.55
CA ALA A 73 -3.69 5.30 6.12
C ALA A 73 -3.91 3.98 6.88
N GLY A 74 -4.11 2.90 6.15
CA GLY A 74 -4.43 1.59 6.70
C GLY A 74 -3.47 0.53 6.19
N ILE A 75 -2.87 -0.24 7.08
CA ILE A 75 -2.17 -1.48 6.72
C ILE A 75 -2.86 -2.63 7.46
N LYS A 76 -3.28 -3.65 6.71
CA LYS A 76 -3.79 -4.90 7.25
C LYS A 76 -2.98 -6.06 6.69
N GLN A 77 -2.24 -6.74 7.56
CA GLN A 77 -1.44 -7.93 7.24
C GLN A 77 -2.04 -9.13 7.98
N THR A 78 -2.32 -10.21 7.25
CA THR A 78 -2.85 -11.46 7.83
C THR A 78 -2.09 -12.65 7.26
N GLY A 79 -1.17 -13.20 8.04
CA GLY A 79 -0.21 -14.16 7.53
C GLY A 79 1.17 -13.92 8.11
N ASN A 80 2.21 -14.35 7.40
CA ASN A 80 3.58 -14.31 7.91
C ASN A 80 4.51 -13.51 6.99
N GLN A 81 5.50 -12.83 7.57
CA GLN A 81 6.60 -12.18 6.84
C GLN A 81 6.17 -11.11 5.83
N HIS A 82 4.99 -10.53 5.99
CA HIS A 82 4.56 -9.43 5.15
C HIS A 82 5.35 -8.15 5.47
N THR A 83 5.67 -7.36 4.45
CA THR A 83 6.23 -6.01 4.61
C THR A 83 5.36 -4.99 3.89
N ALA A 84 4.90 -3.97 4.62
CA ALA A 84 4.14 -2.86 4.05
C ALA A 84 4.65 -1.53 4.59
N ALA A 85 4.81 -0.57 3.69
CA ALA A 85 5.16 0.81 4.03
C ALA A 85 4.27 1.80 3.26
N ILE A 86 3.71 2.76 4.01
CA ILE A 86 2.98 3.90 3.45
C ILE A 86 3.75 5.17 3.83
N ASN A 87 4.17 5.94 2.84
CA ASN A 87 4.75 7.27 2.98
C ASN A 87 3.83 8.28 2.30
N ASP A 88 3.10 9.04 3.10
CA ASP A 88 2.13 10.02 2.62
C ASP A 88 2.58 11.43 3.02
N PHE A 89 2.82 12.28 2.01
CA PHE A 89 3.29 13.64 2.18
C PHE A 89 2.22 14.71 1.85
N GLY A 90 0.94 14.33 1.84
CA GLY A 90 -0.16 15.25 1.51
C GLY A 90 -1.37 15.18 2.44
N ASN A 91 -2.46 15.81 2.01
CA ASN A 91 -3.70 15.94 2.76
C ASN A 91 -4.86 15.22 2.05
N SER A 92 -5.87 14.82 2.81
CA SER A 92 -7.08 14.10 2.36
C SER A 92 -6.78 12.80 1.59
N ASN A 93 -5.62 12.18 1.76
CA ASN A 93 -5.31 10.94 1.07
C ASN A 93 -5.95 9.76 1.80
N GLU A 94 -6.47 8.79 1.04
CA GLU A 94 -7.01 7.53 1.54
C GLU A 94 -6.18 6.38 0.98
N ILE A 95 -5.36 5.77 1.84
CA ILE A 95 -4.41 4.73 1.45
C ILE A 95 -4.70 3.48 2.26
N THR A 96 -4.97 2.37 1.59
CA THR A 96 -5.15 1.08 2.24
C THR A 96 -4.30 0.01 1.57
N VAL A 97 -3.58 -0.77 2.39
CA VAL A 97 -2.78 -1.91 1.96
C VAL A 97 -3.27 -3.15 2.70
N HIS A 98 -3.70 -4.15 1.94
CA HIS A 98 -4.13 -5.46 2.40
C HIS A 98 -3.18 -6.53 1.88
N GLN A 99 -2.55 -7.26 2.79
CA GLN A 99 -1.68 -8.39 2.48
C GLN A 99 -2.17 -9.62 3.21
N SER A 100 -2.15 -10.77 2.53
CA SER A 100 -2.61 -12.03 3.08
C SER A 100 -1.79 -13.21 2.58
N GLN A 101 -1.68 -14.25 3.41
CA GLN A 101 -0.85 -15.45 3.22
C GLN A 101 0.61 -15.26 3.66
N SER A 102 1.57 -15.04 2.77
CA SER A 102 2.97 -14.86 3.19
C SER A 102 3.85 -14.08 2.21
N ASP A 103 4.89 -13.44 2.74
CA ASP A 103 6.00 -12.85 1.98
C ASP A 103 5.63 -11.72 1.00
N ASP A 104 4.43 -11.14 1.14
CA ASP A 104 4.03 -9.99 0.32
C ASP A 104 4.75 -8.70 0.72
N ASN A 105 5.07 -7.89 -0.28
CA ASN A 105 5.73 -6.60 -0.15
C ASN A 105 4.91 -5.50 -0.82
N ALA A 106 4.64 -4.41 -0.10
CA ALA A 106 3.96 -3.24 -0.62
C ALA A 106 4.65 -1.95 -0.16
N LEU A 107 4.98 -1.07 -1.10
CA LEU A 107 5.47 0.28 -0.84
C LEU A 107 4.60 1.29 -1.57
N VAL A 108 3.96 2.18 -0.82
CA VAL A 108 3.19 3.30 -1.37
C VAL A 108 3.87 4.60 -0.96
N ASN A 109 4.33 5.36 -1.95
CA ASN A 109 4.82 6.73 -1.78
C ASN A 109 3.86 7.70 -2.46
N LEU A 110 3.42 8.70 -1.73
CA LEU A 110 2.39 9.63 -2.18
C LEU A 110 2.77 11.06 -1.84
N GLU A 111 2.79 11.91 -2.85
CA GLU A 111 3.00 13.36 -2.73
C GLU A 111 1.86 14.09 -3.45
N GLY A 112 1.07 14.86 -2.70
CA GLY A 112 -0.11 15.59 -3.19
C GLY A 112 -1.38 15.18 -2.46
N ASN A 113 -2.52 15.75 -2.85
CA ASN A 113 -3.74 15.72 -2.04
C ASN A 113 -4.89 14.96 -2.70
N ASN A 114 -5.83 14.47 -1.87
CA ASN A 114 -7.05 13.77 -2.28
C ASN A 114 -6.79 12.54 -3.18
N ASN A 115 -5.64 11.89 -3.02
CA ASN A 115 -5.34 10.67 -3.75
C ASN A 115 -5.94 9.46 -3.03
N GLN A 116 -6.38 8.48 -3.80
CA GLN A 116 -6.93 7.23 -3.30
C GLN A 116 -6.06 6.06 -3.78
N VAL A 117 -5.60 5.23 -2.85
CA VAL A 117 -4.77 4.06 -3.14
C VAL A 117 -5.34 2.86 -2.39
N ASP A 118 -5.71 1.82 -3.12
CA ASP A 118 -6.10 0.53 -2.55
C ASP A 118 -5.26 -0.58 -3.18
N VAL A 119 -4.53 -1.29 -2.33
CA VAL A 119 -3.64 -2.39 -2.70
C VAL A 119 -4.12 -3.66 -2.00
N ASN A 120 -4.39 -4.69 -2.77
CA ASN A 120 -4.79 -6.00 -2.28
C ASN A 120 -3.88 -7.11 -2.84
N GLN A 121 -3.03 -7.66 -1.99
CA GLN A 121 -2.15 -8.79 -2.27
C GLN A 121 -2.71 -10.03 -1.57
N ASN A 122 -3.20 -10.98 -2.38
CA ASN A 122 -3.75 -12.24 -1.91
C ASN A 122 -2.99 -13.39 -2.57
N GLY A 123 -1.82 -13.68 -2.03
CA GLY A 123 -0.84 -14.53 -2.69
C GLY A 123 0.39 -14.78 -1.86
N ILE A 124 1.36 -15.48 -2.43
CA ILE A 124 2.68 -15.65 -1.82
C ILE A 124 3.70 -14.88 -2.64
N GLY A 125 4.50 -14.05 -1.96
CA GLY A 125 5.62 -13.36 -2.59
C GLY A 125 5.21 -12.24 -3.55
N GLN A 126 4.03 -11.65 -3.38
CA GLN A 126 3.59 -10.56 -4.24
C GLN A 126 4.41 -9.30 -3.96
N ASN A 127 4.66 -8.49 -4.99
CA ASN A 127 5.39 -7.24 -4.85
C ASN A 127 4.64 -6.09 -5.53
N LEU A 128 4.43 -5.01 -4.79
CA LEU A 128 3.86 -3.78 -5.32
C LEU A 128 4.66 -2.56 -4.89
N ILE A 129 4.98 -1.72 -5.87
CA ILE A 129 5.51 -0.37 -5.66
C ILE A 129 4.58 0.61 -6.34
N ALA A 130 4.14 1.63 -5.61
CA ALA A 130 3.32 2.71 -6.11
C ALA A 130 3.94 4.06 -5.75
N ASN A 131 4.18 4.90 -6.76
CA ASN A 131 4.66 6.27 -6.59
C ASN A 131 3.68 7.22 -7.26
N LEU A 132 2.96 8.00 -6.46
CA LEU A 132 1.93 8.93 -6.92
C LEU A 132 2.39 10.35 -6.60
N ASN A 133 2.55 11.18 -7.64
CA ASN A 133 2.82 12.60 -7.52
C ASN A 133 1.72 13.40 -8.23
N GLY A 134 0.98 14.18 -7.45
CA GLY A 134 -0.11 15.03 -7.91
C GLY A 134 -1.37 14.83 -7.07
N ASN A 135 -2.49 15.39 -7.52
CA ASN A 135 -3.73 15.40 -6.76
C ASN A 135 -4.82 14.57 -7.45
N ASN A 136 -5.77 14.08 -6.65
CA ASN A 136 -6.94 13.34 -7.14
C ASN A 136 -6.59 12.11 -8.00
N ASN A 137 -5.43 11.48 -7.81
CA ASN A 137 -5.11 10.24 -8.50
C ASN A 137 -5.71 9.05 -7.77
N GLU A 138 -6.14 8.05 -8.53
CA GLU A 138 -6.71 6.80 -8.03
C GLU A 138 -5.84 5.63 -8.49
N LEU A 139 -5.37 4.81 -7.55
CA LEU A 139 -4.73 3.52 -7.83
C LEU A 139 -5.53 2.42 -7.16
N LEU A 140 -6.03 1.47 -7.96
CA LEU A 140 -6.41 0.16 -7.47
C LEU A 140 -5.47 -0.91 -8.04
N ALA A 141 -4.86 -1.69 -7.15
CA ALA A 141 -4.03 -2.83 -7.55
C ALA A 141 -4.45 -4.10 -6.80
N THR A 142 -4.77 -5.15 -7.55
CA THR A 142 -5.11 -6.47 -7.03
C THR A 142 -4.17 -7.52 -7.63
N GLN A 143 -3.46 -8.26 -6.77
CA GLN A 143 -2.56 -9.34 -7.16
C GLN A 143 -3.00 -10.64 -6.48
N GLN A 144 -3.42 -11.62 -7.28
CA GLN A 144 -3.86 -12.94 -6.81
C GLN A 144 -3.05 -14.04 -7.50
N GLY A 145 -2.49 -14.97 -6.72
CA GLY A 145 -1.53 -15.98 -7.18
C GLY A 145 -0.17 -15.79 -6.52
N ASN A 146 0.90 -16.28 -7.11
CA ASN A 146 2.25 -16.21 -6.54
C ASN A 146 3.20 -15.36 -7.39
N ASP A 147 4.15 -14.69 -6.75
CA ASP A 147 5.25 -13.95 -7.38
C ASP A 147 4.81 -12.90 -8.44
N ASN A 148 3.63 -12.32 -8.29
CA ASN A 148 3.18 -11.21 -9.13
C ASN A 148 3.85 -9.90 -8.70
N ARG A 149 4.20 -9.08 -9.69
CA ARG A 149 4.81 -7.76 -9.49
C ARG A 149 4.02 -6.67 -10.20
N ALA A 150 3.75 -5.58 -9.48
CA ALA A 150 3.20 -4.35 -10.03
C ALA A 150 4.10 -3.16 -9.66
N ASP A 151 4.47 -2.35 -10.64
CA ASP A 151 5.18 -1.09 -10.46
C ASP A 151 4.35 0.01 -11.12
N VAL A 152 3.89 0.98 -10.33
CA VAL A 152 2.99 2.05 -10.80
C VAL A 152 3.59 3.41 -10.48
N GLY A 153 3.86 4.19 -11.52
CA GLY A 153 4.18 5.61 -11.46
C GLY A 153 3.01 6.44 -11.99
N MET A 154 2.58 7.43 -11.23
CA MET A 154 1.62 8.46 -11.70
C MET A 154 2.19 9.84 -11.40
N ASN A 155 2.36 10.65 -12.44
CA ASN A 155 2.76 12.05 -12.37
C ASN A 155 1.74 12.94 -13.09
N GLY A 156 0.97 13.67 -12.31
CA GLY A 156 -0.08 14.56 -12.76
C GLY A 156 -1.33 14.45 -11.91
N ASN A 157 -2.43 15.07 -12.33
CA ASN A 157 -3.67 15.10 -11.57
C ASN A 157 -4.77 14.28 -12.24
N ASP A 158 -5.72 13.82 -11.44
CA ASP A 158 -6.95 13.17 -11.92
C ASP A 158 -6.69 11.92 -12.77
N ASN A 159 -5.60 11.18 -12.52
CA ASN A 159 -5.31 9.93 -13.22
C ASN A 159 -5.87 8.72 -12.45
N GLY A 160 -6.43 7.76 -13.18
CA GLY A 160 -6.86 6.47 -12.65
C GLY A 160 -6.00 5.34 -13.20
N VAL A 161 -5.46 4.50 -12.32
CA VAL A 161 -4.74 3.28 -12.69
C VAL A 161 -5.38 2.08 -12.01
N TRP A 162 -5.73 1.08 -12.82
CA TRP A 162 -6.24 -0.21 -12.36
C TRP A 162 -5.28 -1.32 -12.79
N VAL A 163 -4.73 -2.07 -11.85
CA VAL A 163 -3.90 -3.26 -12.11
C VAL A 163 -4.58 -4.48 -11.53
N SER A 164 -4.82 -5.50 -12.34
CA SER A 164 -5.33 -6.80 -11.93
C SER A 164 -4.45 -7.92 -12.48
N GLN A 165 -3.82 -8.67 -11.59
CA GLN A 165 -2.98 -9.81 -11.93
C GLN A 165 -3.54 -11.06 -11.27
N LEU A 166 -4.04 -11.98 -12.08
CA LEU A 166 -4.59 -13.27 -11.67
C LEU A 166 -3.76 -14.40 -12.29
N GLY A 167 -3.13 -15.20 -11.45
CA GLY A 167 -2.19 -16.25 -11.83
C GLY A 167 -0.79 -15.95 -11.29
N ASP A 168 0.22 -16.66 -11.78
CA ASP A 168 1.56 -16.62 -11.17
C ASP A 168 2.58 -15.87 -12.04
N ASN A 169 3.57 -15.23 -11.43
CA ASN A 169 4.71 -14.58 -12.09
C ASN A 169 4.34 -13.47 -13.10
N ASN A 170 3.21 -12.80 -12.91
CA ASN A 170 2.81 -11.69 -13.77
C ASN A 170 3.55 -10.41 -13.37
N ILE A 171 3.92 -9.60 -14.37
CA ILE A 171 4.59 -8.31 -14.20
C ILE A 171 3.77 -7.24 -14.90
N ALA A 172 3.37 -6.21 -14.15
CA ALA A 172 2.70 -5.03 -14.65
C ALA A 172 3.57 -3.81 -14.35
N LEU A 173 3.91 -3.05 -15.39
CA LEU A 173 4.67 -1.80 -15.29
C LEU A 173 3.81 -0.69 -15.88
N VAL A 174 3.35 0.23 -15.03
CA VAL A 174 2.49 1.34 -15.42
C VAL A 174 3.19 2.66 -15.12
N ASP A 175 3.28 3.54 -16.12
CA ASP A 175 3.86 4.88 -15.99
C ASP A 175 2.94 5.89 -16.68
N VAL A 176 2.37 6.80 -15.91
CA VAL A 176 1.39 7.80 -16.39
C VAL A 176 1.93 9.19 -16.17
N HIS A 177 2.06 9.96 -17.24
CA HIS A 177 2.42 11.37 -17.24
C HIS A 177 1.30 12.22 -17.85
N GLY A 178 0.86 13.23 -17.12
CA GLY A 178 -0.18 14.18 -17.53
C GLY A 178 -1.47 14.01 -16.71
N ASN A 179 -2.57 14.60 -17.17
CA ASN A 179 -3.80 14.69 -16.40
C ASN A 179 -4.97 13.93 -17.04
N ASN A 180 -5.93 13.49 -16.22
CA ASN A 180 -7.15 12.83 -16.68
C ASN A 180 -6.90 11.56 -17.51
N ASN A 181 -5.88 10.78 -17.18
CA ASN A 181 -5.61 9.52 -17.89
C ASN A 181 -6.18 8.32 -17.14
N ASN A 182 -6.67 7.33 -17.86
CA ASN A 182 -7.11 6.06 -17.29
C ASN A 182 -6.31 4.90 -17.89
N VAL A 183 -5.56 4.16 -17.06
CA VAL A 183 -4.83 2.97 -17.47
C VAL A 183 -5.41 1.75 -16.77
N SER A 184 -5.74 0.72 -17.54
CA SER A 184 -6.07 -0.59 -17.00
C SER A 184 -5.11 -1.65 -17.52
N VAL A 185 -4.52 -2.44 -16.62
CA VAL A 185 -3.74 -3.64 -16.93
C VAL A 185 -4.43 -4.84 -16.30
N SER A 186 -4.82 -5.81 -17.11
CA SER A 186 -5.46 -7.06 -16.71
C SER A 186 -4.68 -8.25 -17.26
N GLN A 187 -4.12 -9.06 -16.37
CA GLN A 187 -3.32 -10.23 -16.70
C GLN A 187 -3.96 -11.45 -16.04
N ASN A 188 -4.58 -12.33 -16.84
CA ASN A 188 -5.23 -13.55 -16.39
C ASN A 188 -4.53 -14.77 -16.98
N GLY A 189 -3.55 -15.29 -16.25
CA GLY A 189 -2.65 -16.35 -16.68
C GLY A 189 -1.32 -16.22 -15.97
N ASP A 190 -0.30 -16.91 -16.48
CA ASP A 190 1.00 -17.00 -15.83
C ASP A 190 2.08 -16.36 -16.70
N ALA A 191 3.09 -15.78 -16.05
CA ALA A 191 4.29 -15.22 -16.68
C ALA A 191 4.01 -14.11 -17.71
N PHE A 192 2.95 -13.34 -17.55
CA PHE A 192 2.69 -12.20 -18.42
C PHE A 192 3.51 -10.99 -18.05
N VAL A 193 3.88 -10.20 -19.06
CA VAL A 193 4.49 -8.88 -18.88
C VAL A 193 3.65 -7.85 -19.62
N GLY A 194 3.13 -6.88 -18.88
CA GLY A 194 2.24 -5.83 -19.35
C GLY A 194 2.86 -4.47 -19.09
N PHE A 195 2.85 -3.61 -20.10
CA PHE A 195 3.36 -2.24 -20.01
C PHE A 195 2.23 -1.27 -20.32
N GLY A 196 1.92 -0.36 -19.38
CA GLY A 196 0.98 0.73 -19.57
C GLY A 196 1.69 2.06 -19.48
N ILE A 197 2.15 2.63 -20.60
CA ILE A 197 2.85 3.92 -20.61
C ILE A 197 1.96 4.97 -21.29
N ILE A 198 1.55 6.00 -20.55
CA ILE A 198 0.84 7.15 -21.09
C ILE A 198 1.68 8.41 -20.87
N SER A 199 1.81 9.21 -21.93
CA SER A 199 2.28 10.59 -21.85
C SER A 199 1.30 11.49 -22.60
N GLY A 200 0.46 12.22 -21.88
CA GLY A 200 -0.58 13.06 -22.46
C GLY A 200 -1.71 13.34 -21.48
N ASN A 201 -2.77 14.00 -21.96
CA ASN A 201 -3.96 14.26 -21.16
C ASN A 201 -5.17 13.56 -21.77
N ASN A 202 -6.16 13.19 -20.94
CA ASN A 202 -7.43 12.62 -21.39
C ASN A 202 -7.26 11.32 -22.21
N THR A 203 -6.28 10.49 -21.85
CA THR A 203 -5.95 9.27 -22.58
C THR A 203 -6.46 8.04 -21.82
N ASN A 204 -7.05 7.09 -22.54
CA ASN A 204 -7.41 5.78 -22.00
C ASN A 204 -6.51 4.70 -22.61
N MET A 205 -5.90 3.87 -21.77
CA MET A 205 -5.12 2.71 -22.20
C MET A 205 -5.64 1.45 -21.50
N SER A 206 -5.76 0.36 -22.25
CA SER A 206 -6.09 -0.95 -21.68
C SER A 206 -5.14 -2.00 -22.25
N VAL A 207 -4.52 -2.77 -21.35
CA VAL A 207 -3.69 -3.93 -21.65
C VAL A 207 -4.38 -5.14 -21.06
N THR A 208 -4.79 -6.08 -21.90
CA THR A 208 -5.44 -7.33 -21.45
C THR A 208 -4.67 -8.52 -22.02
N GLN A 209 -4.21 -9.40 -21.14
CA GLN A 209 -3.52 -10.65 -21.48
C GLN A 209 -4.28 -11.80 -20.82
N ASN A 210 -4.78 -12.75 -21.62
CA ASN A 210 -5.52 -13.92 -21.13
C ASN A 210 -4.85 -15.20 -21.63
N LYS A 211 -4.76 -16.21 -20.78
CA LYS A 211 -4.44 -17.58 -21.19
C LYS A 211 -5.58 -18.13 -22.05
N LEU A 212 -5.25 -18.72 -23.20
CA LEU A 212 -6.20 -19.38 -24.12
C LEU A 212 -6.67 -20.72 -23.55
#